data_AF-A0A6S6SEE0-F1
#
_entry.id   AF-A0A6S6SEE0-F1
#
_cell.length_a   1.000
_cell.length_b   1.000
_cell.length_c   1.000
_cell.angle_alpha   90.00
_cell.angle_beta   90.00
_cell.angle_gamma   90.00
#
_symmetry.space_group_name_H-M   'P 1'
#
loop_
_entity.id
_entity.type
_entity.pdbx_description
1 polymer ?
#
loop_
_entity_poly.entity_id
_entity_poly.type
_entity_poly.pdbx_seq_one_letter_code
_entity_poly.pdbx_strand_id
1 'polypeptide(L)'
;MKKIILIISLIQSLAYSDFKNVNLKDYITFISKEFKQTFLIDTDLSKDITILVDKDIKKHTYKQILKTALNNQGFELIKNNNFYFIQEKNSYKDNIYYIKLNYLNLADIKEYLSFMNTTHGIIKKTNTLYLKTHLDNYKKIKTHIKNLDTPPLQKKIKINILEIDTSRIINKQLDLITGLKKASILGIDFILEFLSNPFSTSSNFSSNQVNAVFTYLNEKGYTKIISSPTLTIRHNEPTSFNIINNVPYLTGDTTDTDTNTIQN
;
A
#
# COMPACT_ATOMS: atom_id res chain seq x y z
N MET A 1 -24.24 -48.23 -60.99
CA MET A 1 -23.60 -47.09 -60.28
C MET A 1 -24.59 -46.13 -59.57
N LYS A 2 -25.87 -46.03 -59.98
CA LYS A 2 -26.86 -45.16 -59.30
C LYS A 2 -27.31 -45.59 -57.89
N LYS A 3 -27.18 -46.87 -57.51
CA LYS A 3 -27.59 -47.37 -56.18
C LYS A 3 -26.56 -47.13 -55.06
N ILE A 4 -25.29 -46.88 -55.39
CA ILE A 4 -24.23 -46.65 -54.38
C ILE A 4 -24.20 -45.18 -53.91
N ILE A 5 -24.59 -44.24 -54.77
CA ILE A 5 -24.64 -42.81 -54.43
C ILE A 5 -25.74 -42.51 -53.40
N LEU A 6 -26.83 -43.29 -53.39
CA LEU A 6 -27.94 -43.09 -52.45
C LEU A 6 -27.59 -43.49 -51.01
N ILE A 7 -26.68 -44.46 -50.82
CA ILE A 7 -26.25 -44.93 -49.50
C ILE A 7 -25.23 -43.98 -48.86
N ILE A 8 -24.38 -43.34 -49.67
CA ILE A 8 -23.41 -42.34 -49.19
C ILE A 8 -24.11 -41.02 -48.80
N SER A 9 -25.24 -40.69 -49.43
CA SER A 9 -26.06 -39.52 -49.07
C SER A 9 -26.84 -39.70 -47.75
N LEU A 10 -27.16 -40.94 -47.35
CA LEU A 10 -27.94 -41.19 -46.13
C LEU A 10 -27.06 -41.20 -44.86
N ILE A 11 -25.75 -41.37 -44.99
CA ILE A 11 -24.81 -41.40 -43.85
C ILE A 11 -24.45 -39.98 -43.38
N GLN A 12 -24.62 -38.95 -44.24
CA GLN A 12 -24.29 -37.56 -43.87
C GLN A 12 -25.33 -36.87 -42.98
N SER A 13 -26.55 -37.41 -42.83
CA SER A 13 -27.60 -36.79 -42.01
C SER A 13 -27.59 -37.19 -40.53
N LEU A 14 -26.64 -38.03 -40.10
CA LEU A 14 -26.58 -38.56 -38.72
C LEU A 14 -25.53 -37.88 -37.82
N ALA A 15 -24.83 -36.84 -38.29
CA ALA A 15 -23.67 -36.29 -37.59
C ALA A 15 -23.96 -35.13 -36.62
N TYR A 16 -25.20 -34.66 -36.48
CA TYR A 16 -25.51 -33.50 -35.63
C TYR A 16 -26.81 -33.71 -34.88
N SER A 17 -26.71 -33.93 -33.56
CA SER A 17 -27.88 -33.98 -32.69
C SER A 17 -27.86 -32.79 -31.74
N ASP A 18 -28.93 -31.99 -31.77
CA ASP A 18 -29.27 -31.13 -30.64
C ASP A 18 -29.36 -31.99 -29.38
N PHE A 19 -28.81 -31.50 -28.27
CA PHE A 19 -28.96 -32.14 -26.97
C PHE A 19 -30.15 -31.47 -26.28
N LYS A 20 -31.35 -32.03 -26.43
CA LYS A 20 -32.57 -31.49 -25.80
C LYS A 20 -32.86 -32.24 -24.49
N ASN A 21 -32.99 -31.49 -23.40
CA ASN A 21 -33.23 -32.02 -22.04
C ASN A 21 -32.29 -33.18 -21.68
N VAL A 22 -31.00 -33.02 -21.96
CA VAL A 22 -29.99 -34.03 -21.69
C VAL A 22 -29.39 -33.77 -20.32
N ASN A 23 -29.19 -34.84 -19.54
CA ASN A 23 -28.53 -34.73 -18.26
C ASN A 23 -27.07 -34.29 -18.45
N LEU A 24 -26.58 -33.40 -17.58
CA LEU A 24 -25.21 -32.91 -17.69
C LEU A 24 -24.16 -34.04 -17.63
N LYS A 25 -24.41 -35.12 -16.88
CA LYS A 25 -23.55 -36.32 -16.86
C LYS A 25 -23.47 -37.00 -18.22
N ASP A 26 -24.58 -37.06 -18.96
CA ASP A 26 -24.62 -37.66 -20.30
C ASP A 26 -23.82 -36.82 -21.30
N TYR A 27 -23.93 -35.48 -21.20
CA TYR A 27 -23.13 -34.58 -22.03
C TYR A 27 -21.63 -34.68 -21.72
N ILE A 28 -21.25 -34.79 -20.44
CA ILE A 28 -19.85 -35.05 -20.03
C ILE A 28 -19.38 -36.39 -20.59
N THR A 29 -20.22 -37.42 -20.53
CA THR A 29 -19.92 -38.76 -21.05
C THR A 29 -19.71 -38.74 -22.55
N PHE A 30 -20.54 -37.99 -23.29
CA PHE A 30 -20.36 -37.75 -24.73
C PHE A 30 -18.98 -37.12 -25.01
N ILE A 31 -18.65 -36.01 -24.35
CA ILE A 31 -17.37 -35.31 -24.51
C ILE A 31 -16.18 -36.23 -24.15
N SER A 32 -16.32 -37.01 -23.07
CA SER A 32 -15.29 -37.95 -22.63
C SER A 32 -14.99 -39.00 -23.70
N LYS A 33 -16.03 -39.61 -24.27
CA LYS A 33 -15.91 -40.64 -25.31
C LYS A 33 -15.41 -40.08 -26.65
N GLU A 34 -16.04 -38.99 -27.12
CA GLU A 34 -15.74 -38.37 -28.41
C GLU A 34 -14.31 -37.81 -28.45
N PHE A 35 -13.83 -37.23 -27.34
CA PHE A 35 -12.54 -36.56 -27.28
C PHE A 35 -11.45 -37.31 -26.52
N LYS A 36 -11.73 -38.52 -26.03
CA LYS A 36 -10.81 -39.37 -25.25
C LYS A 36 -10.23 -38.62 -24.04
N GLN A 37 -11.10 -37.95 -23.29
CA GLN A 37 -10.73 -37.15 -22.11
C GLN A 37 -11.29 -37.78 -20.84
N THR A 38 -10.46 -37.86 -19.80
CA THR A 38 -10.87 -38.36 -18.48
C THR A 38 -11.48 -37.23 -17.65
N PHE A 39 -12.66 -37.47 -17.08
CA PHE A 39 -13.33 -36.57 -16.14
C PHE A 39 -13.51 -37.27 -14.79
N LEU A 40 -13.17 -36.58 -13.71
CA LEU A 40 -13.47 -36.98 -12.33
C LEU A 40 -14.59 -36.06 -11.82
N ILE A 41 -15.69 -36.64 -11.35
CA ILE A 41 -16.87 -35.92 -10.89
C ILE A 41 -17.06 -36.24 -9.41
N ASP A 42 -16.89 -35.24 -8.54
CA ASP A 42 -17.04 -35.37 -7.08
C ASP A 42 -18.31 -34.65 -6.59
N THR A 43 -19.33 -34.55 -7.46
CA THR A 43 -20.56 -33.80 -7.20
C THR A 43 -21.75 -34.44 -7.89
N ASP A 44 -22.95 -34.23 -7.35
CA ASP A 44 -24.16 -34.68 -8.03
C ASP A 44 -24.63 -33.68 -9.09
N LEU A 45 -24.44 -34.06 -10.35
CA LEU A 45 -24.89 -33.29 -11.51
C LEU A 45 -26.26 -33.82 -11.98
N SER A 46 -27.33 -33.42 -11.32
CA SER A 46 -28.69 -33.94 -11.58
C SER A 46 -29.59 -33.02 -12.41
N LYS A 47 -29.08 -31.86 -12.86
CA LYS A 47 -29.84 -30.90 -13.68
C LYS A 47 -29.69 -31.16 -15.17
N ASP A 48 -30.81 -31.12 -15.87
CA ASP A 48 -30.86 -31.22 -17.32
C ASP A 48 -30.49 -29.89 -18.00
N ILE A 49 -29.92 -30.00 -19.19
CA ILE A 49 -29.58 -28.86 -20.04
C ILE A 49 -30.11 -29.08 -21.45
N THR A 50 -30.40 -27.98 -22.15
CA THR A 50 -30.68 -27.99 -23.58
C THR A 50 -29.58 -27.23 -24.32
N ILE A 51 -28.93 -27.90 -25.26
CA ILE A 51 -27.89 -27.34 -26.14
C ILE A 51 -28.36 -27.51 -27.58
N LEU A 52 -28.55 -26.38 -28.26
CA LEU A 52 -28.80 -26.34 -29.69
C LEU A 52 -27.45 -26.20 -30.39
N VAL A 53 -27.15 -27.11 -31.31
CA VAL A 53 -25.80 -27.23 -31.89
C VAL A 53 -25.84 -26.87 -33.36
N ASP A 54 -25.05 -25.86 -33.75
CA ASP A 54 -24.82 -25.52 -35.15
C ASP A 54 -24.08 -26.67 -35.87
N LYS A 55 -24.43 -26.92 -37.12
CA LYS A 55 -23.80 -27.90 -37.99
C LYS A 55 -22.28 -27.66 -38.15
N ASP A 56 -21.83 -26.42 -38.08
CA ASP A 56 -20.42 -26.07 -38.26
C ASP A 56 -19.66 -25.85 -36.93
N ILE A 57 -20.17 -26.43 -35.83
CA ILE A 57 -19.56 -26.27 -34.52
C ILE A 57 -18.11 -26.81 -34.47
N LYS A 58 -17.20 -26.01 -33.94
CA LYS A 58 -15.80 -26.40 -33.79
C LYS A 58 -15.63 -27.31 -32.57
N LYS A 59 -14.67 -28.24 -32.65
CA LYS A 59 -14.33 -29.20 -31.58
C LYS A 59 -14.14 -28.57 -30.20
N HIS A 60 -13.47 -27.42 -30.13
CA HIS A 60 -13.21 -26.71 -28.86
C HIS A 60 -14.49 -26.11 -28.25
N THR A 61 -15.50 -25.83 -29.07
CA THR A 61 -16.76 -25.21 -28.65
C THR A 61 -17.56 -26.16 -27.75
N TYR A 62 -17.56 -27.47 -28.00
CA TYR A 62 -18.19 -28.46 -27.10
C TYR A 62 -17.69 -28.34 -25.66
N LYS A 63 -16.38 -28.20 -25.49
CA LYS A 63 -15.78 -28.03 -24.17
C LYS A 63 -16.10 -26.66 -23.55
N GLN A 64 -16.22 -25.61 -24.36
CA GLN A 64 -16.66 -24.29 -23.90
C GLN A 64 -18.11 -24.31 -23.44
N ILE A 65 -18.99 -25.02 -24.17
CA ILE A 65 -20.38 -25.24 -23.78
C ILE A 65 -20.43 -25.99 -22.45
N LEU A 66 -19.66 -27.07 -22.29
CA LEU A 66 -19.57 -27.81 -21.01
C LEU A 66 -19.13 -26.89 -19.86
N LYS A 67 -18.05 -26.12 -20.05
CA LYS A 67 -17.56 -25.18 -19.05
C LYS A 67 -18.64 -24.15 -18.66
N THR A 68 -19.39 -23.65 -19.64
CA THR A 68 -20.46 -22.66 -19.42
C THR A 68 -21.65 -23.27 -18.69
N ALA A 69 -22.07 -24.48 -19.09
CA ALA A 69 -23.15 -25.21 -18.43
C ALA A 69 -22.82 -25.51 -16.96
N LEU A 70 -21.60 -25.98 -16.69
CA LEU A 70 -21.09 -26.20 -15.32
C LEU A 70 -21.10 -24.90 -14.51
N ASN A 71 -20.52 -23.82 -15.06
CA ASN A 71 -20.46 -22.52 -14.39
C ASN A 71 -21.85 -21.98 -14.02
N ASN A 72 -22.82 -22.08 -14.94
CA ASN A 72 -24.19 -21.60 -14.71
C ASN A 72 -24.91 -22.40 -13.61
N GLN A 73 -24.47 -23.62 -13.35
CA GLN A 73 -25.03 -24.48 -12.31
C GLN A 73 -24.23 -24.44 -10.99
N GLY A 74 -23.21 -23.57 -10.89
CA GLY A 74 -22.41 -23.44 -9.66
C GLY A 74 -21.28 -24.44 -9.53
N PHE A 75 -20.85 -25.08 -10.63
CA PHE A 75 -19.71 -25.98 -10.68
C PHE A 75 -18.56 -25.37 -11.46
N GLU A 76 -17.36 -25.92 -11.29
CA GLU A 76 -16.19 -25.53 -12.08
C GLU A 76 -15.45 -26.73 -12.68
N LEU A 77 -14.80 -26.50 -13.83
CA LEU A 77 -14.01 -27.48 -14.54
C LEU A 77 -12.52 -27.15 -14.42
N ILE A 78 -11.80 -27.92 -13.61
CA ILE A 78 -10.36 -27.76 -13.36
C ILE A 78 -9.58 -28.73 -14.24
N LYS A 79 -8.57 -28.23 -14.97
CA LYS A 79 -7.68 -29.10 -15.78
C LYS A 79 -6.48 -29.53 -14.95
N ASN A 80 -6.34 -30.83 -14.74
CA ASN A 80 -5.11 -31.45 -14.23
C ASN A 80 -4.36 -32.09 -15.41
N ASN A 81 -3.08 -32.45 -15.21
CA ASN A 81 -2.19 -32.91 -16.29
C ASN A 81 -2.84 -33.97 -17.21
N ASN A 82 -3.55 -34.95 -16.61
CA ASN A 82 -4.09 -36.10 -17.35
C ASN A 82 -5.63 -36.21 -17.31
N PHE A 83 -6.32 -35.34 -16.57
CA PHE A 83 -7.78 -35.42 -16.41
C PHE A 83 -8.39 -34.05 -16.09
N TYR A 84 -9.70 -33.95 -16.23
CA TYR A 84 -10.48 -32.81 -15.76
C TYR A 84 -11.22 -33.15 -14.48
N PHE A 85 -11.18 -32.27 -13.51
CA PHE A 85 -11.91 -32.40 -12.25
C PHE A 85 -13.12 -31.46 -12.25
N ILE A 86 -14.29 -32.01 -11.93
CA ILE A 86 -15.55 -31.26 -11.79
C ILE A 86 -15.94 -31.28 -10.31
N GLN A 87 -15.96 -30.08 -9.74
CA GLN A 87 -16.34 -29.86 -8.34
C GLN A 87 -17.35 -28.72 -8.25
N GLU A 88 -18.05 -28.65 -7.10
CA GLU A 88 -18.83 -27.47 -6.75
C GLU A 88 -17.84 -26.31 -6.73
N LYS A 89 -18.25 -25.21 -7.33
CA LYS A 89 -17.52 -23.97 -7.20
C LYS A 89 -17.64 -23.63 -5.73
N ASN A 90 -16.63 -24.00 -4.95
CA ASN A 90 -16.58 -23.70 -3.53
C ASN A 90 -16.86 -22.21 -3.42
N SER A 91 -18.07 -21.88 -2.96
CA SER A 91 -18.38 -20.51 -2.58
C SER A 91 -17.50 -20.30 -1.38
N TYR A 92 -16.31 -19.76 -1.63
CA TYR A 92 -15.37 -19.33 -0.63
C TYR A 92 -16.13 -18.38 0.29
N LYS A 93 -16.72 -18.94 1.34
CA LYS A 93 -17.65 -18.19 2.18
C LYS A 93 -16.80 -17.16 2.90
N ASP A 94 -17.05 -15.90 2.59
CA ASP A 94 -16.37 -14.82 3.28
C ASP A 94 -16.67 -14.93 4.76
N ASN A 95 -15.61 -14.97 5.56
CA ASN A 95 -15.70 -14.91 7.00
C ASN A 95 -15.20 -13.55 7.48
N ILE A 96 -15.64 -13.16 8.67
CA ILE A 96 -15.14 -11.95 9.33
C ILE A 96 -13.90 -12.34 10.12
N TYR A 97 -12.76 -11.75 9.77
CA TYR A 97 -11.50 -11.89 10.46
C TYR A 97 -11.12 -10.61 11.18
N TYR A 98 -10.30 -10.74 12.23
CA TYR A 98 -9.85 -9.63 13.07
C TYR A 98 -8.33 -9.55 13.10
N ILE A 99 -7.79 -8.34 13.00
CA ILE A 99 -6.36 -8.03 13.07
C ILE A 99 -6.18 -6.85 14.01
N LYS A 100 -5.43 -7.04 15.10
CA LYS A 100 -5.05 -5.94 16.01
C LYS A 100 -3.88 -5.17 15.40
N LEU A 101 -4.01 -3.85 15.33
CA LEU A 101 -2.97 -2.94 14.85
C LEU A 101 -2.29 -2.29 16.06
N ASN A 102 -0.96 -2.37 16.15
CA ASN A 102 -0.21 -1.87 17.31
C ASN A 102 0.35 -0.46 17.10
N TYR A 103 0.91 -0.22 15.92
CA TYR A 103 1.62 1.00 15.53
C TYR A 103 1.03 1.63 14.26
N LEU A 104 0.38 0.81 13.44
CA LEU A 104 -0.14 1.21 12.15
C LEU A 104 -1.53 1.86 12.25
N ASN A 105 -1.77 2.91 11.45
CA ASN A 105 -3.07 3.56 11.32
C ASN A 105 -3.83 2.98 10.13
N LEU A 106 -5.17 2.94 10.21
CA LEU A 106 -6.01 2.50 9.10
C LEU A 106 -5.79 3.35 7.85
N ALA A 107 -5.53 4.64 8.02
CA ALA A 107 -5.28 5.56 6.90
C ALA A 107 -4.15 5.06 5.99
N ASP A 108 -3.11 4.47 6.57
CA ASP A 108 -1.91 4.03 5.85
C ASP A 108 -2.14 2.77 5.01
N ILE A 109 -3.14 1.95 5.36
CA ILE A 109 -3.47 0.70 4.66
C ILE A 109 -4.80 0.75 3.90
N LYS A 110 -5.51 1.88 3.93
CA LYS A 110 -6.83 2.01 3.31
C LYS A 110 -6.80 1.73 1.81
N GLU A 111 -5.79 2.24 1.12
CA GLU A 111 -5.61 2.02 -0.32
C GLU A 111 -5.32 0.55 -0.64
N TYR A 112 -4.44 -0.08 0.14
CA TYR A 112 -4.14 -1.51 0.02
C TYR A 112 -5.39 -2.39 0.24
N LEU A 113 -6.17 -2.11 1.29
CA LEU A 113 -7.40 -2.85 1.57
C LEU A 113 -8.46 -2.67 0.48
N SER A 114 -8.50 -1.48 -0.14
CA SER A 114 -9.39 -1.17 -1.26
C SER A 114 -8.98 -1.92 -2.52
N PHE A 115 -7.68 -1.97 -2.84
CA PHE A 115 -7.13 -2.78 -3.94
C PHE A 115 -7.46 -4.27 -3.80
N MET A 116 -7.49 -4.78 -2.56
CA MET A 116 -7.84 -6.17 -2.27
C MET A 116 -9.35 -6.46 -2.33
N ASN A 117 -10.20 -5.47 -2.65
CA ASN A 117 -11.67 -5.58 -2.72
C ASN A 117 -12.30 -6.18 -1.44
N THR A 118 -11.78 -5.81 -0.27
CA THR A 118 -12.29 -6.33 1.01
C THR A 118 -13.25 -5.36 1.69
N THR A 119 -14.37 -5.88 2.20
CA THR A 119 -15.23 -5.09 3.09
C THR A 119 -14.58 -5.04 4.46
N HIS A 120 -14.27 -3.86 4.97
CA HIS A 120 -13.48 -3.69 6.18
C HIS A 120 -13.96 -2.52 7.04
N GLY A 121 -13.59 -2.54 8.31
CA GLY A 121 -13.81 -1.43 9.24
C GLY A 121 -12.93 -1.55 10.49
N ILE A 122 -12.99 -0.56 11.37
CA ILE A 122 -12.14 -0.52 12.57
C ILE A 122 -12.94 -0.37 13.85
N ILE A 123 -12.55 -1.14 14.86
CA ILE A 123 -12.99 -0.96 16.24
C ILE A 123 -12.03 0.04 16.89
N LYS A 124 -12.43 1.32 16.93
CA LYS A 124 -11.57 2.43 17.40
C LYS A 124 -11.00 2.20 18.80
N LYS A 125 -11.80 1.67 19.73
CA LYS A 125 -11.39 1.46 21.14
C LYS A 125 -10.22 0.48 21.28
N THR A 126 -10.13 -0.53 20.41
CA THR A 126 -9.12 -1.59 20.49
C THR A 126 -8.12 -1.55 19.34
N ASN A 127 -8.19 -0.53 18.48
CA ASN A 127 -7.44 -0.42 17.23
C ASN A 127 -7.42 -1.73 16.43
N THR A 128 -8.59 -2.36 16.29
CA THR A 128 -8.72 -3.68 15.65
C THR A 128 -9.44 -3.54 14.31
N LEU A 129 -8.75 -3.92 13.25
CA LEU A 129 -9.29 -4.03 11.90
C LEU A 129 -10.13 -5.31 11.82
N TYR A 130 -11.37 -5.20 11.36
CA TYR A 130 -12.16 -6.35 10.95
C TYR A 130 -12.36 -6.33 9.44
N LEU A 131 -12.31 -7.51 8.83
CA LEU A 131 -12.37 -7.68 7.38
C LEU A 131 -13.24 -8.89 7.05
N LYS A 132 -14.21 -8.69 6.16
CA LYS A 132 -15.00 -9.75 5.55
C LYS A 132 -14.34 -10.13 4.22
N THR A 133 -13.79 -11.34 4.16
CA THR A 133 -13.03 -11.83 3.00
C THR A 133 -12.87 -13.36 3.05
N HIS A 134 -12.41 -13.96 1.95
CA HIS A 134 -11.93 -15.33 1.93
C HIS A 134 -10.63 -15.54 2.75
N LEU A 135 -10.44 -16.75 3.27
CA LEU A 135 -9.29 -17.18 4.08
C LEU A 135 -7.93 -16.89 3.42
N ASP A 136 -7.80 -17.11 2.11
CA ASP A 136 -6.52 -16.90 1.41
C ASP A 136 -6.15 -15.43 1.32
N ASN A 137 -7.15 -14.56 1.08
CA ASN A 137 -6.95 -13.12 1.09
C ASN A 137 -6.65 -12.62 2.51
N TYR A 138 -7.35 -13.13 3.52
CA TYR A 138 -7.03 -12.82 4.92
C TYR A 138 -5.58 -13.18 5.27
N LYS A 139 -5.10 -14.37 4.88
CA LYS A 139 -3.70 -14.78 5.13
C LYS A 139 -2.70 -13.81 4.48
N LYS A 140 -2.95 -13.40 3.24
CA LYS A 140 -2.11 -12.42 2.52
C LYS A 140 -2.11 -11.06 3.22
N ILE A 141 -3.30 -10.53 3.51
CA ILE A 141 -3.48 -9.24 4.18
C ILE A 141 -2.82 -9.24 5.56
N LYS A 142 -3.05 -10.29 6.36
CA LYS A 142 -2.46 -10.43 7.70
C LYS A 142 -0.93 -10.42 7.66
N THR A 143 -0.33 -11.14 6.72
CA THR A 143 1.13 -11.16 6.56
C THR A 143 1.65 -9.78 6.14
N HIS A 144 0.98 -9.13 5.19
CA HIS A 144 1.38 -7.79 4.75
C HIS A 144 1.27 -6.75 5.88
N ILE A 145 0.14 -6.71 6.61
CA ILE A 145 -0.05 -5.83 7.76
C ILE A 145 1.00 -6.10 8.83
N LYS A 146 1.32 -7.36 9.13
CA LYS A 146 2.35 -7.71 10.12
C LYS A 146 3.73 -7.13 9.78
N ASN A 147 4.07 -7.06 8.49
CA ASN A 147 5.34 -6.51 8.04
C ASN A 147 5.38 -4.97 8.13
N LEU A 148 4.23 -4.31 8.02
CA LEU A 148 4.11 -2.85 8.12
C LEU A 148 3.93 -2.38 9.57
N ASP A 149 3.24 -3.16 10.40
CA ASP A 149 2.91 -2.86 11.80
C ASP A 149 4.13 -3.03 12.72
N THR A 150 5.14 -2.21 12.46
CA THR A 150 6.41 -2.18 13.17
C THR A 150 6.53 -0.88 13.98
N PRO A 151 7.27 -0.90 15.10
CA PRO A 151 7.49 0.31 15.90
C PRO A 151 8.08 1.42 15.02
N PRO A 152 7.54 2.65 15.07
CA PRO A 152 8.02 3.71 14.20
C PRO A 152 9.45 4.12 14.56
N LEU A 153 10.25 4.40 13.53
CA LEU A 153 11.58 4.96 13.70
C LEU A 153 11.47 6.41 14.18
N GLN A 154 12.09 6.70 15.32
CA GLN A 154 12.12 8.03 15.91
C GLN A 154 13.55 8.47 16.18
N LYS A 155 13.83 9.77 16.02
CA LYS A 155 15.11 10.39 16.36
C LYS A 155 14.90 11.60 17.25
N LYS A 156 15.83 11.80 18.18
CA LYS A 156 15.88 12.98 19.03
C LYS A 156 16.82 14.01 18.40
N ILE A 157 16.34 15.21 18.14
CA ILE A 157 17.11 16.33 17.62
C ILE A 157 17.19 17.39 18.71
N LYS A 158 18.39 17.81 19.07
CA LYS A 158 18.62 18.99 19.89
C LYS A 158 19.04 20.14 18.97
N ILE A 159 18.30 21.24 19.02
CA ILE A 159 18.63 22.47 18.30
C ILE A 159 19.21 23.45 19.31
N ASN A 160 20.31 24.13 18.99
CA ASN A 160 20.83 25.23 19.80
C ASN A 160 20.85 26.49 18.93
N ILE A 161 20.21 27.54 19.42
CA ILE A 161 20.18 28.87 18.80
C ILE A 161 21.02 29.79 19.68
N LEU A 162 22.04 30.39 19.09
CA LEU A 162 23.04 31.19 19.78
C LEU A 162 23.07 32.59 19.17
N GLU A 163 23.14 33.59 20.04
CA GLU A 163 23.55 34.95 19.67
C GLU A 163 25.07 35.03 19.82
N ILE A 164 25.74 35.65 18.85
CA ILE A 164 27.19 35.78 18.84
C ILE A 164 27.57 37.25 18.65
N ASP A 165 28.38 37.79 19.57
CA ASP A 165 28.98 39.12 19.40
C ASP A 165 30.25 39.00 18.52
N THR A 166 30.06 39.16 17.21
CA THR A 166 31.15 39.06 16.22
C THR A 166 32.23 40.12 16.44
N SER A 167 31.87 41.31 16.91
CA SER A 167 32.81 42.41 17.15
C SER A 167 33.78 42.06 18.28
N ARG A 168 33.28 41.50 19.38
CA ARG A 168 34.13 41.04 20.49
C ARG A 168 35.05 39.90 20.09
N ILE A 169 34.55 38.96 19.29
CA ILE A 169 35.30 37.80 18.83
C ILE A 169 36.45 38.23 17.91
N ILE A 170 36.20 39.13 16.96
CA ILE A 170 37.22 39.65 16.05
C ILE A 170 38.29 40.42 16.84
N ASN A 171 37.88 41.32 17.73
CA ASN A 171 38.80 42.15 18.50
C ASN A 171 39.63 41.36 19.52
N LYS A 172 39.15 40.19 19.97
CA LYS A 172 39.82 39.32 20.95
C LYS A 172 40.19 37.96 20.40
N GLN A 173 40.37 37.86 19.07
CA GLN A 173 40.59 36.58 18.40
C GLN A 173 41.81 35.83 18.97
N LEU A 174 42.91 36.53 19.23
CA LEU A 174 44.11 35.93 19.80
C LEU A 174 43.90 35.42 21.24
N ASP A 175 43.20 36.18 22.08
CA ASP A 175 42.85 35.79 23.45
C ASP A 175 41.91 34.58 23.47
N LEU A 176 40.98 34.54 22.52
CA LEU A 176 40.06 33.42 22.33
C LEU A 176 40.82 32.16 21.93
N ILE A 177 41.72 32.24 20.95
CA ILE A 177 42.53 31.11 20.48
C ILE A 177 43.41 30.58 21.61
N THR A 178 44.12 31.47 22.32
CA THR A 178 45.00 31.07 23.43
C THR A 178 44.21 30.50 24.60
N GLY A 179 43.06 31.11 24.94
CA GLY A 179 42.17 30.63 25.99
C GLY A 179 41.57 29.26 25.70
N LEU A 180 41.15 29.01 24.46
CA LEU A 180 40.62 27.71 24.03
C LEU A 180 41.71 26.64 23.97
N LYS A 181 42.92 26.96 23.46
CA LYS A 181 44.07 26.04 23.46
C LYS A 181 44.50 25.67 24.88
N LYS A 182 44.50 26.65 25.81
CA LYS A 182 44.79 26.42 27.24
C LYS A 182 43.73 25.55 27.92
N ALA A 183 42.47 25.65 27.48
CA ALA A 183 41.38 24.81 27.95
C ALA A 183 41.36 23.40 27.31
N SER A 184 42.31 23.08 26.43
CA SER A 184 42.42 21.78 25.74
C SER A 184 41.14 21.36 25.00
N ILE A 185 40.38 22.34 24.50
CA ILE A 185 39.12 22.07 23.80
C ILE A 185 39.44 21.61 22.37
N LEU A 186 39.04 20.40 22.00
CA LEU A 186 39.20 19.87 20.64
C LEU A 186 38.13 20.48 19.72
N GLY A 187 38.49 20.90 18.50
CA GLY A 187 37.56 21.48 17.50
C GLY A 187 37.60 23.01 17.37
N ILE A 188 38.65 23.67 17.88
CA ILE A 188 38.82 25.13 17.85
C ILE A 188 38.92 25.67 16.43
N ASP A 189 39.65 24.98 15.56
CA ASP A 189 39.95 25.46 14.21
C ASP A 189 38.66 25.67 13.39
N PHE A 190 37.65 24.82 13.60
CA PHE A 190 36.33 24.98 12.98
C PHE A 190 35.57 26.17 13.49
N ILE A 191 35.57 26.43 14.79
CA ILE A 191 34.85 27.60 15.32
C ILE A 191 35.51 28.88 14.83
N LEU A 192 36.84 28.91 14.69
CA LEU A 192 37.52 30.04 14.04
C LEU A 192 37.11 30.18 12.58
N GLU A 193 37.02 29.07 11.84
CA GLU A 193 36.58 29.05 10.43
C GLU A 193 35.11 29.48 10.28
N PHE A 194 34.22 28.99 11.14
CA PHE A 194 32.81 29.36 11.21
C PHE A 194 32.62 30.83 11.64
N LEU A 195 33.37 31.31 12.63
CA LEU A 195 33.25 32.69 13.11
C LEU A 195 33.84 33.70 12.11
N SER A 196 34.87 33.31 11.36
CA SER A 196 35.44 34.12 10.28
C SER A 196 34.62 34.04 8.99
N ASN A 197 33.90 32.94 8.76
CA ASN A 197 33.06 32.76 7.59
C ASN A 197 31.79 31.90 7.89
N PRO A 198 30.73 32.52 8.44
CA PRO A 198 29.58 31.80 8.98
C PRO A 198 28.64 31.18 7.93
N PHE A 199 28.83 31.50 6.64
CA PHE A 199 27.88 31.13 5.59
C PHE A 199 28.35 30.02 4.64
N SER A 200 29.55 29.45 4.81
CA SER A 200 30.10 28.52 3.80
C SER A 200 30.85 27.29 4.33
N THR A 201 30.68 26.91 5.61
CA THR A 201 31.42 25.78 6.19
C THR A 201 30.50 24.59 6.50
N SER A 202 30.81 23.43 5.92
CA SER A 202 30.24 22.13 6.30
C SER A 202 31.36 21.25 6.83
N SER A 203 31.16 20.66 8.00
CA SER A 203 32.23 19.92 8.66
C SER A 203 31.71 18.77 9.54
N ASN A 204 32.44 17.67 9.56
CA ASN A 204 32.10 16.49 10.36
C ASN A 204 32.78 16.57 11.74
N PHE A 205 32.04 17.00 12.76
CA PHE A 205 32.51 17.00 14.16
C PHE A 205 31.67 16.12 15.06
N SER A 206 32.28 15.67 16.15
CA SER A 206 31.53 15.04 17.24
C SER A 206 30.74 16.10 18.02
N SER A 207 29.54 15.72 18.49
CA SER A 207 28.67 16.60 19.29
C SER A 207 29.34 17.15 20.55
N ASN A 208 30.26 16.38 21.15
CA ASN A 208 30.99 16.77 22.36
C ASN A 208 31.94 17.94 22.14
N GLN A 209 32.62 17.99 20.99
CA GLN A 209 33.54 19.08 20.63
C GLN A 209 32.79 20.40 20.45
N VAL A 210 31.69 20.36 19.70
CA VAL A 210 30.83 21.53 19.46
C VAL A 210 30.24 22.08 20.77
N ASN A 211 29.75 21.19 21.65
CA ASN A 211 29.20 21.59 22.95
C ASN A 211 30.24 22.20 23.89
N ALA A 212 31.48 21.69 23.89
CA ALA A 212 32.55 22.21 24.74
C ALA A 212 32.93 23.65 24.32
N VAL A 213 33.06 23.92 23.02
CA VAL A 213 33.37 25.27 22.53
C VAL A 213 32.23 26.24 22.81
N PHE A 214 30.97 25.87 22.54
CA PHE A 214 29.84 26.76 22.82
C PHE A 214 29.66 27.05 24.31
N THR A 215 29.90 26.07 25.18
CA THR A 215 29.91 26.28 26.64
C THR A 215 30.98 27.31 27.03
N TYR A 216 32.20 27.14 26.53
CA TYR A 216 33.30 28.08 26.82
C TYR A 216 32.99 29.50 26.32
N LEU A 217 32.50 29.63 25.08
CA LEU A 217 32.13 30.93 24.51
C LEU A 217 31.03 31.62 25.33
N ASN A 218 30.06 30.86 25.83
CA ASN A 218 28.99 31.36 26.67
C ASN A 218 29.51 31.78 28.06
N GLU A 219 30.39 30.99 28.69
CA GLU A 219 31.04 31.32 29.97
C GLU A 219 31.88 32.59 29.90
N LYS A 220 32.55 32.83 28.76
CA LYS A 220 33.34 34.04 28.53
C LYS A 220 32.52 35.23 28.02
N GLY A 221 31.21 35.05 27.82
CA GLY A 221 30.31 36.11 27.37
C GLY A 221 30.50 36.54 25.91
N TYR A 222 31.07 35.65 25.06
CA TYR A 222 31.15 35.84 23.61
C TYR A 222 29.88 35.41 22.89
N THR A 223 29.14 34.47 23.49
CA THR A 223 27.86 34.00 22.99
C THR A 223 26.81 34.01 24.08
N LYS A 224 25.54 34.01 23.67
CA LYS A 224 24.39 33.83 24.54
C LYS A 224 23.48 32.77 23.94
N ILE A 225 23.16 31.74 24.72
CA ILE A 225 22.17 30.74 24.30
C ILE A 225 20.79 31.39 24.32
N ILE A 226 20.20 31.58 23.14
CA ILE A 226 18.83 32.10 22.99
C ILE A 226 17.82 30.97 23.23
N SER A 227 18.11 29.77 22.70
CA SER A 227 17.19 28.64 22.79
C SER A 227 17.91 27.30 22.62
N SER A 228 17.45 26.27 23.34
CA SER A 228 17.98 24.90 23.25
C SER A 228 16.88 23.83 23.26
N PRO A 229 15.87 23.89 22.36
CA PRO A 229 14.77 22.95 22.37
C PRO A 229 15.25 21.56 21.94
N THR A 230 14.54 20.55 22.43
CA THR A 230 14.77 19.17 22.02
C THR A 230 13.49 18.58 21.47
N LEU A 231 13.58 18.02 20.27
CA LEU A 231 12.46 17.50 19.50
C LEU A 231 12.62 16.00 19.32
N THR A 232 11.53 15.26 19.44
CA THR A 232 11.46 13.88 18.97
C THR A 232 10.72 13.89 17.65
N ILE A 233 11.41 13.51 16.57
CA ILE A 233 10.84 13.44 15.23
C ILE A 233 10.59 11.98 14.85
N ARG A 234 9.55 11.74 14.05
CA ARG A 234 9.23 10.44 13.49
C ARG A 234 9.69 10.39 12.03
N HIS A 235 10.18 9.24 11.60
CA HIS A 235 10.59 9.03 10.21
C HIS A 235 9.40 9.21 9.27
N ASN A 236 9.63 9.86 8.12
CA ASN A 236 8.63 10.16 7.10
C ASN A 236 7.43 10.98 7.57
N GLU A 237 7.55 11.71 8.67
CA GLU A 237 6.51 12.62 9.13
C GLU A 237 7.04 14.05 9.23
N PRO A 238 6.42 15.01 8.52
CA PRO A 238 6.81 16.39 8.61
C PRO A 238 6.57 16.88 10.04
N THR A 239 7.61 17.38 10.68
CA THR A 239 7.54 17.98 12.01
C THR A 239 7.85 19.46 11.88
N SER A 240 6.88 20.32 12.20
CA SER A 240 7.08 21.77 12.28
C SER A 240 7.41 22.17 13.72
N PHE A 241 8.38 23.06 13.88
CA PHE A 241 8.74 23.63 15.18
C PHE A 241 8.84 25.15 15.06
N ASN A 242 8.08 25.86 15.88
CA ASN A 242 8.00 27.31 15.89
C ASN A 242 8.41 27.85 17.26
N ILE A 243 9.38 28.78 17.28
CA ILE A 243 9.67 29.63 18.44
C ILE A 243 9.12 31.00 18.09
N ILE A 244 7.99 31.38 18.69
CA ILE A 244 7.30 32.64 18.38
C ILE A 244 7.06 33.46 19.65
N ASN A 245 7.24 34.77 19.52
CA ASN A 245 6.63 35.76 20.39
C ASN A 245 5.40 36.29 19.66
N ASN A 246 4.20 36.01 20.17
CA ASN A 246 2.97 36.47 19.52
C ASN A 246 2.77 37.97 19.81
N VAL A 247 3.09 38.83 18.83
CA VAL A 247 2.83 40.27 18.93
C VAL A 247 1.52 40.56 18.22
N PRO A 248 0.48 41.04 18.93
CA PRO A 248 -0.80 41.35 18.29
C PRO A 248 -0.63 42.52 17.32
N TYR A 249 -1.25 42.41 16.15
CA TYR A 249 -1.36 43.47 15.16
C TYR A 249 -2.82 43.61 14.71
N LEU A 250 -3.23 44.82 14.35
CA LEU A 250 -4.59 45.09 13.88
C LEU A 250 -4.74 44.54 12.46
N THR A 251 -5.63 43.57 12.26
CA THR A 251 -6.09 43.12 10.95
C THR A 251 -7.40 43.84 10.62
N GLY A 252 -7.43 44.59 9.52
CA GLY A 252 -8.66 45.18 9.01
C GLY A 252 -9.41 44.18 8.13
N ASP A 253 -10.71 44.00 8.37
CA ASP A 253 -11.59 43.27 7.47
C ASP A 253 -11.90 44.15 6.25
N THR A 254 -11.39 43.79 5.07
CA THR A 254 -11.87 44.36 3.80
C THR A 254 -13.21 43.70 3.48
N THR A 255 -14.29 44.31 3.94
CA THR A 255 -15.63 44.04 3.40
C THR A 255 -15.78 44.91 2.15
N ASP A 256 -15.52 44.33 0.98
CA ASP A 256 -15.95 44.91 -0.30
C ASP A 256 -17.48 44.88 -0.33
N THR A 257 -18.10 46.00 0.05
CA THR A 257 -19.50 46.25 -0.29
C THR A 257 -19.56 46.73 -1.73
N ASP A 258 -19.69 45.79 -2.67
CA ASP A 258 -20.15 46.08 -4.02
C ASP A 258 -21.57 46.68 -3.94
N THR A 259 -21.65 48.01 -3.93
CA THR A 259 -22.92 48.72 -4.13
C THR A 259 -23.30 48.63 -5.61
N ASN A 260 -24.12 47.64 -5.95
CA ASN A 260 -24.92 47.64 -7.18
C ASN A 260 -25.90 48.83 -7.14
N THR A 261 -25.52 49.96 -7.73
CA THR A 261 -26.46 51.01 -8.11
C THR A 261 -27.23 50.55 -9.34
N ILE A 262 -28.47 50.12 -9.12
CA ILE A 262 -29.51 50.08 -10.16
C ILE A 262 -29.94 51.52 -10.39
N GLN A 263 -29.67 52.08 -11.57
CA GLN A 263 -30.36 53.28 -12.07
C GLN A 263 -31.39 52.86 -13.11
N ASN A 264 -32.57 53.48 -12.97
CA ASN A 264 -33.80 53.32 -13.75
C ASN A 264 -33.62 53.46 -15.26
#